data_AF-X1K841-F1
#
_entry.id   AF-X1K841-F1
#
_cell.length_a   1.000
_cell.length_b   1.000
_cell.length_c   1.000
_cell.angle_alpha   90.00
_cell.angle_beta   90.00
_cell.angle_gamma   90.00
#
_symmetry.space_group_name_H-M   'P 1'
#
loop_
_entity.id
_entity.type
_entity.pdbx_description
1 polymer ?
#
loop_
_entity_poly.entity_id
_entity_poly.type
_entity_poly.pdbx_seq_one_letter_code
_entity_poly.pdbx_strand_id
1 'polypeptide(L)'
;MNPIEELKMEFTEITRLNYIRALLGWDEQVNLPHGSVEGRGAQNALMSKIVHEKLISDKIGKLIKKAEKLTDLNLIDAATLREAKRAYELEVKLPTELVEEIAKTASLGHSKWVEARKKDDFSIFQPLL
;
A
#
# COMPACT_ATOMS: atom_id res chain seq x y z
N MET A 1 -0.31 -11.13 24.53
CA MET A 1 1.04 -10.54 24.47
C MET A 1 0.87 -9.02 24.70
N ASN A 2 1.92 -8.21 24.84
CA ASN A 2 1.74 -6.75 24.99
C ASN A 2 1.05 -6.20 23.72
N PRO A 3 -0.04 -5.40 23.79
CA PRO A 3 -0.71 -4.84 22.61
C PRO A 3 0.22 -4.10 21.65
N ILE A 4 1.25 -3.42 22.16
CA ILE A 4 2.26 -2.74 21.33
C ILE A 4 3.12 -3.75 20.57
N GLU A 5 3.53 -4.84 21.20
CA GLU A 5 4.33 -5.88 20.55
C GLU A 5 3.52 -6.59 19.47
N GLU A 6 2.24 -6.88 19.73
CA GLU A 6 1.34 -7.42 18.71
C GLU A 6 1.17 -6.43 17.55
N LEU A 7 1.01 -5.13 17.83
CA LEU A 7 0.92 -4.09 16.80
C LEU A 7 2.20 -4.01 15.96
N LYS A 8 3.38 -4.07 16.57
CA LYS A 8 4.67 -4.12 15.87
C LYS A 8 4.77 -5.35 14.96
N MET A 9 4.32 -6.52 15.41
CA MET A 9 4.31 -7.73 14.58
C MET A 9 3.41 -7.56 13.36
N GLU A 10 2.20 -7.03 13.54
CA GLU A 10 1.27 -6.78 12.43
C GLU A 10 1.84 -5.80 11.41
N PHE A 11 2.42 -4.69 11.87
CA PHE A 11 3.04 -3.67 11.01
C PHE A 11 4.32 -4.17 10.34
N THR A 12 5.06 -5.06 10.99
CA THR A 12 6.24 -5.72 10.38
C THR A 12 5.81 -6.54 9.16
N GLU A 13 4.71 -7.28 9.26
CA GLU A 13 4.18 -8.04 8.13
C GLU A 13 3.69 -7.13 7.00
N ILE A 14 2.92 -6.09 7.33
CA ILE A 14 2.47 -5.06 6.38
C ILE A 14 3.68 -4.43 5.66
N THR A 15 4.74 -4.14 6.40
CA THR A 15 5.98 -3.58 5.85
C THR A 15 6.65 -4.55 4.86
N ARG A 16 6.72 -5.84 5.18
CA ARG A 16 7.27 -6.87 4.28
C ARG A 16 6.45 -7.01 3.00
N LEU A 17 5.13 -6.97 3.09
CA LEU A 17 4.25 -6.99 1.91
C LEU A 17 4.49 -5.75 1.04
N ASN A 18 4.66 -4.58 1.65
CA ASN A 18 5.02 -3.36 0.91
C ASN A 18 6.40 -3.46 0.25
N TYR A 19 7.39 -4.13 0.85
CA TYR A 19 8.68 -4.39 0.20
C TYR A 19 8.55 -5.28 -1.03
N ILE A 20 7.70 -6.32 -0.97
CA ILE A 20 7.40 -7.15 -2.14
C ILE A 20 6.75 -6.30 -3.24
N ARG A 21 5.76 -5.47 -2.89
CA ARG A 21 5.13 -4.55 -3.83
C ARG A 21 6.14 -3.56 -4.44
N ALA A 22 7.08 -3.04 -3.65
CA ALA A 22 8.13 -2.16 -4.14
C ALA A 22 9.05 -2.87 -5.15
N LEU A 23 9.39 -4.14 -4.91
CA LEU A 23 10.15 -4.95 -5.85
C LEU A 23 9.38 -5.16 -7.16
N LEU A 24 8.07 -5.45 -7.10
CA LEU A 24 7.22 -5.56 -8.30
C LEU A 24 7.22 -4.26 -9.11
N GLY A 25 7.11 -3.12 -8.44
CA GLY A 25 7.13 -1.80 -9.11
C GLY A 25 8.50 -1.42 -9.68
N TRP A 26 9.60 -1.87 -9.06
CA TRP A 26 10.94 -1.71 -9.65
C TRP A 26 11.10 -2.58 -10.90
N ASP A 27 10.71 -3.85 -10.81
CA ASP A 27 10.84 -4.78 -11.92
C ASP A 27 9.99 -4.34 -13.13
N GLU A 28 8.82 -3.76 -12.88
CA GLU A 28 7.94 -3.18 -13.89
C GLU A 28 8.63 -2.12 -14.75
N GLN A 29 9.55 -1.36 -14.14
CA GLN A 29 10.25 -0.25 -14.79
C GLN A 29 11.55 -0.69 -15.47
N VAL A 30 12.15 -1.80 -15.05
CA VAL A 30 13.50 -2.19 -15.47
C VAL A 30 13.51 -3.42 -16.36
N ASN A 31 12.83 -4.50 -15.98
CA ASN A 31 12.98 -5.80 -16.67
C ASN A 31 11.68 -6.32 -17.30
N LEU A 32 10.52 -5.80 -16.90
CA LEU A 32 9.25 -6.36 -17.31
C LEU A 32 9.07 -6.31 -18.84
N PRO A 33 8.80 -7.44 -19.51
CA PRO A 33 8.47 -7.45 -20.93
C PRO A 33 7.19 -6.66 -21.22
N HIS A 34 7.14 -6.00 -22.38
CA HIS A 34 6.00 -5.14 -22.75
C HIS A 34 4.63 -5.87 -22.73
N GLY A 35 4.59 -7.16 -23.09
CA GLY A 35 3.37 -7.96 -23.06
C GLY A 35 2.89 -8.37 -21.66
N SER A 36 3.62 -8.01 -20.59
CA SER A 36 3.34 -8.46 -19.22
C SER A 36 2.76 -7.36 -18.32
N VAL A 37 2.52 -6.16 -18.85
CA VAL A 37 2.02 -4.99 -18.08
C VAL A 37 0.70 -5.28 -17.38
N GLU A 38 -0.26 -5.92 -18.06
CA GLU A 38 -1.56 -6.22 -17.45
C GLU A 38 -1.43 -7.19 -16.26
N GLY A 39 -0.61 -8.24 -16.42
CA GLY A 39 -0.33 -9.20 -15.36
C GLY A 39 0.37 -8.55 -14.16
N ARG A 40 1.32 -7.63 -14.40
CA ARG A 40 1.97 -6.86 -13.34
C ARG A 40 0.99 -5.91 -12.65
N GLY A 41 0.13 -5.23 -13.40
CA GLY A 41 -0.93 -4.40 -12.84
C GLY A 41 -1.86 -5.18 -11.90
N ALA A 42 -2.26 -6.39 -12.29
CA ALA A 42 -3.06 -7.27 -11.43
C ALA A 42 -2.32 -7.70 -10.15
N GLN A 43 -1.02 -7.99 -10.23
CA GLN A 43 -0.18 -8.29 -9.05
C GLN A 43 -0.09 -7.10 -8.09
N ASN A 44 0.14 -5.90 -8.62
CA ASN A 44 0.20 -4.66 -7.83
C ASN A 44 -1.15 -4.35 -7.16
N ALA A 45 -2.27 -4.55 -7.87
CA ALA A 45 -3.62 -4.38 -7.33
C ALA A 45 -3.88 -5.37 -6.17
N LEU A 46 -3.59 -6.65 -6.38
CA LEU A 46 -3.73 -7.68 -5.33
C LEU A 46 -2.88 -7.36 -4.09
N MET A 47 -1.62 -6.97 -4.29
CA MET A 47 -0.75 -6.59 -3.16
C MET A 47 -1.28 -5.37 -2.40
N SER A 48 -1.83 -4.39 -3.13
CA SER A 48 -2.43 -3.19 -2.51
C SER A 48 -3.69 -3.56 -1.71
N LYS A 49 -4.54 -4.44 -2.25
CA LYS A 49 -5.70 -5.01 -1.54
C LYS A 49 -5.30 -5.65 -0.22
N ILE A 50 -4.36 -6.61 -0.26
CA ILE A 50 -3.94 -7.38 0.91
C ILE A 50 -3.37 -6.45 2.00
N VAL A 51 -2.52 -5.49 1.60
CA VAL A 51 -1.96 -4.50 2.53
C VAL A 51 -3.06 -3.66 3.16
N HIS A 52 -4.00 -3.15 2.35
CA HIS A 52 -5.10 -2.32 2.80
C HIS A 52 -6.03 -3.07 3.76
N GLU A 53 -6.55 -4.23 3.37
CA GLU A 53 -7.44 -5.07 4.20
C GLU A 53 -6.81 -5.41 5.55
N LYS A 54 -5.51 -5.73 5.56
CA LYS A 54 -4.78 -6.02 6.79
C LYS A 54 -4.68 -4.79 7.69
N LEU A 55 -4.36 -3.65 7.09
CA LEU A 55 -4.21 -2.39 7.79
C LEU A 55 -5.54 -1.91 8.40
N ILE A 56 -6.66 -2.04 7.68
CA ILE A 56 -7.99 -1.63 8.17
C ILE A 56 -8.71 -2.68 9.01
N SER A 57 -8.08 -3.83 9.25
CA SER A 57 -8.72 -4.95 9.94
C SER A 57 -9.19 -4.59 11.35
N ASP A 58 -10.28 -5.24 11.79
CA ASP A 58 -10.79 -5.18 13.17
C ASP A 58 -9.70 -5.45 14.21
N LYS A 59 -8.74 -6.31 13.89
CA LYS A 59 -7.63 -6.66 14.76
C LYS A 59 -6.76 -5.44 15.04
N ILE A 60 -6.34 -4.71 14.00
CA ILE A 60 -5.53 -3.48 14.14
C ILE A 60 -6.30 -2.44 14.96
N GLY A 61 -7.57 -2.19 14.63
CA GLY A 61 -8.40 -1.22 15.36
C GLY A 61 -8.54 -1.57 16.85
N LYS A 62 -8.70 -2.86 17.18
CA LYS A 62 -8.74 -3.34 18.58
C LYS A 62 -7.39 -3.20 19.28
N LEU A 63 -6.28 -3.49 18.60
CA LEU A 63 -4.93 -3.35 19.16
C LEU A 63 -4.59 -1.90 19.46
N ILE A 64 -4.90 -0.97 18.55
CA ILE A 64 -4.73 0.48 18.76
C ILE A 64 -5.51 0.92 20.00
N LYS A 65 -6.82 0.60 20.09
CA LYS A 65 -7.67 0.97 21.24
C LYS A 65 -7.18 0.39 22.57
N LYS A 66 -6.54 -0.78 22.56
CA LYS A 66 -5.92 -1.39 23.76
C LYS A 66 -4.63 -0.67 24.12
N ALA A 67 -3.78 -0.38 23.14
CA ALA A 67 -2.52 0.30 23.32
C ALA A 67 -2.69 1.76 23.80
N GLU A 68 -3.76 2.45 23.39
CA GLU A 68 -4.10 3.81 23.88
C GLU A 68 -4.40 3.88 25.39
N LYS A 69 -4.67 2.74 26.04
CA LYS A 69 -4.92 2.67 27.48
C LYS A 69 -3.64 2.48 28.30
N LEU A 70 -2.49 2.31 27.66
CA LEU A 70 -1.20 2.15 28.33
C LEU A 70 -0.65 3.52 28.73
N THR A 71 -0.22 3.65 29.99
CA THR A 71 0.26 4.93 30.56
C THR A 71 1.78 5.08 30.51
N ASP A 72 2.52 3.98 30.47
CA ASP A 72 3.98 3.96 30.64
C ASP A 72 4.71 3.47 29.37
N LEU A 73 4.37 4.08 28.24
CA LEU A 73 5.07 3.81 26.97
C LEU A 73 6.39 4.57 26.91
N ASN A 74 7.47 3.88 26.50
CA ASN A 74 8.69 4.58 26.11
C ASN A 74 8.45 5.40 24.82
N LEU A 75 9.40 6.29 24.49
CA LEU A 75 9.28 7.20 23.34
C LEU A 75 9.05 6.48 22.00
N ILE A 76 9.66 5.30 21.80
CA ILE A 76 9.55 4.52 20.56
C ILE A 76 8.17 3.88 20.45
N ASP A 77 7.67 3.32 21.55
CA ASP A 77 6.36 2.67 21.59
C ASP A 77 5.23 3.69 21.44
N ALA A 78 5.36 4.86 22.07
CA ALA A 78 4.43 5.98 21.89
C ALA A 78 4.39 6.46 20.43
N ALA A 79 5.56 6.57 19.77
CA ALA A 79 5.63 6.92 18.35
C ALA A 79 5.02 5.83 17.46
N THR A 80 5.28 4.56 17.76
CA THR A 80 4.70 3.41 17.05
C THR A 80 3.18 3.45 17.10
N LEU A 81 2.60 3.67 18.28
CA LEU A 81 1.15 3.80 18.44
C LEU A 81 0.59 4.99 17.64
N ARG A 82 1.25 6.16 17.71
CA ARG A 82 0.83 7.36 16.98
C ARG A 82 0.79 7.12 15.47
N GLU A 83 1.86 6.57 14.89
CA GLU A 83 1.93 6.33 13.45
C GLU A 83 0.99 5.21 13.00
N ALA A 84 0.85 4.15 13.79
CA ALA A 84 -0.10 3.07 13.50
C ALA A 84 -1.55 3.57 13.49
N LYS A 85 -1.91 4.41 14.47
CA LYS A 85 -3.22 5.07 14.52
C LYS A 85 -3.44 5.96 13.30
N ARG A 86 -2.45 6.81 12.96
CA ARG A 86 -2.52 7.68 11.78
C ARG A 86 -2.74 6.88 10.50
N ALA A 87 -2.00 5.79 10.31
CA ALA A 87 -2.14 4.92 9.14
C ALA A 87 -3.53 4.27 9.08
N TYR A 88 -4.00 3.70 10.19
CA TYR A 88 -5.34 3.09 10.29
C TYR A 88 -6.45 4.09 9.98
N GLU A 89 -6.42 5.28 10.57
CA GLU A 89 -7.45 6.31 10.42
C GLU A 89 -7.52 6.90 9.00
N LEU A 90 -6.40 6.92 8.28
CA LEU A 90 -6.38 7.34 6.87
C LEU A 90 -6.97 6.26 5.97
N GLU A 91 -6.56 5.01 6.17
CA GLU A 91 -6.91 3.91 5.28
C GLU A 91 -8.36 3.44 5.48
N VAL A 92 -8.88 3.43 6.70
CA VAL A 92 -10.29 3.01 6.95
C VAL A 92 -11.33 3.91 6.25
N LYS A 93 -10.93 5.11 5.82
CA LYS A 93 -11.78 6.05 5.09
C LYS A 93 -11.88 5.74 3.60
N LEU A 94 -11.05 4.83 3.09
CA LEU A 94 -10.99 4.46 1.68
C LEU A 94 -11.68 3.10 1.50
N PRO A 95 -12.63 2.96 0.56
CA PRO A 95 -13.12 1.65 0.15
C PRO A 95 -12.00 0.80 -0.46
N THR A 96 -11.97 -0.49 -0.15
CA THR A 96 -10.95 -1.41 -0.70
C THR A 96 -10.94 -1.40 -2.23
N GLU A 97 -12.12 -1.35 -2.86
CA GLU A 97 -12.27 -1.34 -4.31
C GLU A 97 -11.58 -0.11 -4.93
N LEU A 98 -11.67 1.05 -4.27
CA LEU A 98 -11.01 2.28 -4.72
C LEU A 98 -9.48 2.14 -4.66
N VAL A 99 -8.95 1.50 -3.61
CA VAL A 99 -7.50 1.28 -3.46
C VAL A 99 -6.98 0.33 -4.54
N GLU A 100 -7.74 -0.73 -4.85
CA GLU A 100 -7.42 -1.65 -5.94
C GLU A 100 -7.43 -0.94 -7.31
N GLU A 101 -8.45 -0.13 -7.57
CA GLU A 101 -8.60 0.61 -8.82
C GLU A 101 -7.46 1.63 -9.01
N ILE A 102 -7.09 2.38 -7.96
CA ILE A 102 -5.95 3.30 -8.00
C ILE A 102 -4.66 2.55 -8.36
N ALA A 103 -4.40 1.39 -7.73
CA ALA A 103 -3.19 0.62 -7.99
C ALA A 103 -3.14 0.09 -9.43
N LYS A 104 -4.26 -0.40 -9.95
CA LYS A 104 -4.37 -0.88 -11.34
C LYS A 104 -4.17 0.27 -12.34
N THR A 105 -4.87 1.40 -12.12
CA THR A 105 -4.81 2.57 -12.99
C THR A 105 -3.42 3.21 -12.97
N ALA A 106 -2.73 3.23 -11.83
CA ALA A 106 -1.35 3.72 -11.73
C ALA A 106 -0.36 2.90 -12.57
N SER A 107 -0.47 1.57 -12.58
CA SER A 107 0.36 0.69 -13.41
C SER A 107 0.10 0.92 -14.91
N LEU A 108 -1.17 0.99 -15.31
CA LEU A 108 -1.54 1.32 -16.69
C LEU A 108 -1.04 2.72 -17.10
N GLY A 109 -1.23 3.70 -16.21
CA GLY A 109 -0.78 5.08 -16.37
C GLY A 109 0.73 5.15 -16.58
N HIS A 110 1.51 4.44 -15.79
CA HIS A 110 2.96 4.38 -15.96
C HIS A 110 3.34 3.86 -17.35
N SER A 111 2.77 2.73 -17.77
CA SER A 111 3.03 2.16 -19.10
C SER A 111 2.68 3.13 -20.24
N LYS A 112 1.52 3.78 -20.16
CA LYS A 112 1.06 4.75 -21.15
C LYS A 112 1.88 6.04 -21.16
N TRP A 113 2.33 6.49 -20.01
CA TRP A 113 3.25 7.63 -19.90
C TRP A 113 4.60 7.33 -20.55
N VAL A 114 5.18 6.13 -20.34
CA VAL A 114 6.44 5.74 -20.99
C VAL A 114 6.28 5.76 -22.52
N GLU A 115 5.16 5.23 -23.03
CA GLU A 115 4.83 5.24 -24.46
C GLU A 115 4.68 6.67 -25.00
N ALA A 116 3.85 7.49 -24.34
CA ALA A 116 3.58 8.88 -24.68
C ALA A 116 4.87 9.70 -24.76
N ARG A 117 5.72 9.58 -23.74
CA ARG A 117 7.00 10.31 -23.68
C ARG A 117 7.97 9.89 -24.78
N LYS A 118 8.01 8.61 -25.14
CA LYS A 118 8.87 8.11 -26.22
C LYS A 118 8.42 8.61 -27.59
N LYS A 119 7.11 8.77 -27.79
CA LYS A 119 6.50 9.21 -29.05
C LYS A 119 6.30 10.73 -29.12
N ASP A 120 6.54 11.45 -28.03
CA ASP A 120 6.18 12.86 -27.86
C ASP A 120 4.70 13.13 -28.15
N ASP A 121 3.84 12.20 -27.73
CA ASP A 121 2.40 12.21 -28.05
C ASP A 121 1.57 12.17 -26.76
N PHE A 122 1.10 13.35 -26.34
CA PHE A 122 0.27 13.52 -25.15
C PHE A 122 -1.08 12.79 -25.24
N SER A 123 -1.63 12.59 -26.45
CA SER A 123 -2.95 11.98 -26.63
C SER A 123 -3.02 10.54 -26.11
N ILE A 124 -1.86 9.87 -26.02
CA ILE A 124 -1.72 8.51 -25.48
C ILE A 124 -2.00 8.47 -23.97
N PHE A 125 -1.64 9.52 -23.23
CA PHE A 125 -1.77 9.59 -21.77
C PHE A 125 -3.01 10.36 -21.31
N GLN A 126 -3.53 11.27 -22.15
CA GLN A 126 -4.70 12.10 -21.85
C GLN A 126 -5.91 11.34 -21.26
N PRO A 127 -6.30 10.12 -21.71
CA PRO A 127 -7.46 9.43 -21.16
C PRO A 127 -7.29 8.92 -19.72
N LEU A 128 -6.07 8.96 -19.18
CA LEU A 128 -5.70 8.43 -17.85
C LEU A 128 -5.41 9.54 -16.83
N LEU A 129 -5.52 10.82 -17.23
CA LEU A 129 -5.31 12.00 -16.39
C LEU A 129 -6.57 12.46 -15.66
#